data_AF-A0A522H5P8-F1
#
_entry.id   AF-A0A522H5P8-F1
#
_cell.length_a   1.000
_cell.length_b   1.000
_cell.length_c   1.000
_cell.angle_alpha   90.00
_cell.angle_beta   90.00
_cell.angle_gamma   90.00
#
_symmetry.space_group_name_H-M   'P 1'
#
loop_
_entity.id
_entity.type
_entity.pdbx_description
1 polymer ?
#
loop_
_entity_poly.entity_id
_entity_poly.type
_entity_poly.pdbx_seq_one_letter_code
_entity_poly.pdbx_strand_id
1 'polypeptide(L)'
;MPLRPSFPALILLLTIAFALGCATPARAQMRGPVGGFPGGRGLPVGVPSVGMPGVGMPGVGNPGVGMPGSRFGPAFQHVDDLLHVPQGLTRKSQIKALLRREPGRVAVDPNGAPILRGEFLVMGLSDQQLHALQALGFVADRKTPADATLGLDLQVLHDRRGRTAAQAMRALQQAAPKATFTYQYLYLPAGAGDIVQDNTPAATPSSAVRRRVGLIDGGVNPDEPALARARIERYGCKKPALSRHGTVVAERLVDGDPDTLYAANLWCGDEVGGTTSSLVNALAWMAREQVPVINISLVGPDNPVLARAVQVMVTRGYVLVSAVGNDGPAAPPLFPAAYPGVIGVSGVDAHDRVLPESGSGKQVAFCALGLVGRGRSAMRGTSFASPIVARRAAQLLAAPSPGAAARILKRLAGEARDLGPPGRDPRYGYGLLSP
;
A
#
# COMPACT_ATOMS: atom_id res chain seq x y z
N MET A 1 -19.67 -64.16 -15.73
CA MET A 1 -18.33 -64.81 -15.75
C MET A 1 -17.68 -64.56 -17.11
N PRO A 2 -16.34 -64.59 -17.25
CA PRO A 2 -15.50 -63.38 -17.20
C PRO A 2 -14.81 -63.11 -18.56
N LEU A 3 -13.94 -62.10 -18.78
CA LEU A 3 -12.55 -62.01 -18.29
C LEU A 3 -11.90 -60.66 -18.66
N ARG A 4 -11.16 -60.07 -17.71
CA ARG A 4 -9.92 -59.31 -17.99
C ARG A 4 -8.79 -60.34 -18.22
N PRO A 5 -7.72 -60.04 -18.98
CA PRO A 5 -6.54 -59.34 -18.42
C PRO A 5 -5.85 -58.43 -19.50
N SER A 6 -4.68 -57.80 -19.38
CA SER A 6 -3.63 -57.70 -18.34
C SER A 6 -2.97 -56.30 -18.42
N PHE A 7 -2.42 -55.78 -17.32
CA PHE A 7 -1.29 -54.84 -17.40
C PHE A 7 0.02 -55.61 -17.67
N PRO A 8 1.08 -54.92 -18.11
CA PRO A 8 2.25 -54.90 -17.22
C PRO A 8 2.70 -53.47 -16.87
N ALA A 9 3.36 -53.36 -15.72
CA ALA A 9 3.93 -52.11 -15.23
C ALA A 9 5.28 -51.81 -15.92
N LEU A 10 5.62 -50.51 -16.02
CA LEU A 10 7.02 -50.10 -16.09
C LEU A 10 7.31 -49.15 -14.93
N ILE A 11 8.15 -49.63 -14.02
CA ILE A 11 8.67 -48.88 -12.88
C ILE A 11 9.86 -48.05 -13.37
N LEU A 12 9.87 -46.75 -13.09
CA LEU A 12 11.11 -45.98 -13.09
C LEU A 12 11.20 -45.14 -11.81
N LEU A 13 11.86 -45.72 -10.81
CA LEU A 13 12.38 -45.00 -9.66
C LEU A 13 13.58 -44.16 -10.14
N LEU A 14 13.59 -42.87 -9.86
CA LEU A 14 14.81 -42.08 -9.83
C LEU A 14 14.93 -41.34 -8.49
N THR A 15 15.50 -42.03 -7.51
CA THR A 15 15.99 -41.45 -6.26
C THR A 15 17.32 -40.74 -6.53
N ILE A 16 17.39 -39.44 -6.23
CA ILE A 16 18.66 -38.73 -6.02
C ILE A 16 18.63 -38.18 -4.60
N ALA A 17 19.65 -38.54 -3.81
CA ALA A 17 19.87 -38.12 -2.45
C ALA A 17 21.33 -37.64 -2.29
N PHE A 18 21.65 -37.11 -1.10
CA PHE A 18 22.90 -36.43 -0.71
C PHE A 18 23.06 -34.98 -1.21
N ALA A 19 23.57 -34.03 -0.40
CA ALA A 19 24.10 -34.12 0.98
C ALA A 19 23.76 -32.89 1.84
N LEU A 20 23.74 -33.07 3.16
CA LEU A 20 23.79 -31.99 4.14
C LEU A 20 25.17 -31.30 4.12
N GLY A 21 25.19 -29.98 4.31
CA GLY A 21 26.40 -29.20 4.58
C GLY A 21 26.11 -28.10 5.60
N CYS A 22 26.36 -28.36 6.88
CA CYS A 22 26.25 -27.36 7.94
C CYS A 22 27.51 -26.50 7.99
N ALA A 23 27.37 -25.17 7.89
CA ALA A 23 28.43 -24.24 8.28
C ALA A 23 27.85 -22.88 8.74
N THR A 24 28.00 -22.59 10.04
CA THR A 24 27.85 -21.25 10.62
C THR A 24 29.23 -20.69 10.97
N PRO A 25 29.46 -19.39 10.77
CA PRO A 25 30.24 -18.59 11.73
C PRO A 25 29.34 -17.46 12.29
N ALA A 26 29.14 -17.41 13.60
CA ALA A 26 30.03 -16.79 14.60
C ALA A 26 29.79 -15.27 14.74
N ARG A 27 29.21 -14.88 15.88
CA ARG A 27 29.09 -13.49 16.32
C ARG A 27 30.45 -12.97 16.78
N ALA A 28 30.88 -11.82 16.28
CA ALA A 28 31.95 -11.04 16.91
C ALA A 28 31.34 -9.94 17.79
N GLN A 29 31.37 -10.13 19.11
CA GLN A 29 31.27 -9.04 20.08
C GLN A 29 32.70 -8.71 20.54
N MET A 30 33.15 -7.46 20.38
CA MET A 30 34.32 -6.96 21.09
C MET A 30 33.89 -5.98 22.19
N ARG A 31 34.54 -6.08 23.36
CA ARG A 31 34.15 -5.39 24.60
C ARG A 31 35.42 -4.92 25.34
N GLY A 32 35.54 -3.61 25.56
CA GLY A 32 36.51 -2.97 26.47
C GLY A 32 37.97 -2.89 25.98
N PRO A 33 38.88 -2.24 26.74
CA PRO A 33 38.69 -1.45 27.98
C PRO A 33 38.60 0.07 27.68
N VAL A 34 38.12 1.01 28.51
CA VAL A 34 38.27 1.34 29.96
C VAL A 34 39.66 1.87 30.35
N GLY A 35 39.70 3.14 30.78
CA GLY A 35 40.87 3.86 31.32
C GLY A 35 41.28 5.07 30.46
N GLY A 36 41.45 6.29 30.98
CA GLY A 36 41.22 6.81 32.33
C GLY A 36 41.38 8.34 32.39
N PHE A 37 40.80 9.01 33.40
CA PHE A 37 41.04 10.45 33.69
C PHE A 37 42.34 10.66 34.46
N PRO A 38 43.03 11.79 34.25
CA PRO A 38 42.92 12.97 35.14
C PRO A 38 42.83 14.31 34.33
N GLY A 39 42.62 15.51 34.88
CA GLY A 39 42.44 15.99 36.26
C GLY A 39 43.16 17.33 36.51
N GLY A 40 42.45 18.38 36.95
CA GLY A 40 42.99 19.72 37.32
C GLY A 40 42.81 20.80 36.23
N ARG A 41 42.03 21.88 36.42
CA ARG A 41 42.13 23.07 37.32
C ARG A 41 43.09 24.18 36.80
N GLY A 42 42.56 25.37 36.51
CA GLY A 42 43.36 26.62 36.41
C GLY A 42 42.84 27.70 35.45
N LEU A 43 42.07 28.66 35.98
CA LEU A 43 41.99 30.07 35.49
C LEU A 43 42.95 30.91 36.39
N PRO A 44 43.32 32.20 36.13
CA PRO A 44 42.54 33.23 35.42
C PRO A 44 43.32 34.37 34.66
N VAL A 45 42.55 35.38 34.19
CA VAL A 45 42.90 36.80 33.82
C VAL A 45 43.70 37.09 32.53
N GLY A 46 43.20 38.06 31.74
CA GLY A 46 44.00 38.85 30.79
C GLY A 46 43.24 39.40 29.58
N VAL A 47 42.73 40.64 29.65
CA VAL A 47 42.21 41.39 28.48
C VAL A 47 43.17 42.56 28.18
N PRO A 48 43.28 43.03 26.93
CA PRO A 48 42.72 44.37 26.66
C PRO A 48 41.99 44.49 25.31
N SER A 49 41.32 45.63 25.13
CA SER A 49 40.27 45.89 24.13
C SER A 49 40.60 47.03 23.15
N VAL A 50 40.15 46.90 21.90
CA VAL A 50 40.00 47.96 20.87
C VAL A 50 38.78 47.58 19.98
N GLY A 51 37.87 48.45 19.52
CA GLY A 51 37.73 49.89 19.76
C GLY A 51 36.77 50.66 18.81
N MET A 52 35.50 50.24 18.63
CA MET A 52 34.36 51.04 18.07
C MET A 52 34.50 51.58 16.61
N PRO A 53 33.48 52.23 15.96
CA PRO A 53 32.10 52.60 16.36
C PRO A 53 30.99 51.99 15.44
N GLY A 54 29.68 52.22 15.62
CA GLY A 54 28.95 52.94 16.68
C GLY A 54 27.79 53.79 16.15
N VAL A 55 26.63 53.16 15.92
CA VAL A 55 25.28 53.74 15.70
C VAL A 55 24.28 52.63 16.11
N GLY A 56 23.09 52.85 16.67
CA GLY A 56 22.41 54.05 17.20
C GLY A 56 20.90 53.76 17.32
N MET A 57 20.25 54.12 18.43
CA MET A 57 18.81 53.87 18.69
C MET A 57 18.18 55.02 19.50
N PRO A 58 16.86 55.24 19.34
CA PRO A 58 15.91 55.05 20.45
C PRO A 58 14.56 54.45 19.98
N GLY A 59 13.65 53.93 20.82
CA GLY A 59 13.71 53.72 22.27
C GLY A 59 12.43 53.05 22.82
N VAL A 60 12.64 52.10 23.75
CA VAL A 60 11.75 51.50 24.77
C VAL A 60 10.22 51.69 24.71
N GLY A 61 9.51 50.55 24.72
CA GLY A 61 8.18 50.39 25.34
C GLY A 61 8.01 48.96 25.85
N ASN A 62 7.84 48.77 27.17
CA ASN A 62 7.60 47.48 27.83
C ASN A 62 6.20 47.57 28.48
N PRO A 63 5.34 46.53 28.45
CA PRO A 63 5.43 45.53 29.53
C PRO A 63 4.97 44.10 29.15
N GLY A 64 5.15 43.17 30.10
CA GLY A 64 4.04 42.30 30.47
C GLY A 64 4.06 40.86 29.98
N VAL A 65 4.40 39.97 30.92
CA VAL A 65 4.17 38.51 30.91
C VAL A 65 2.82 38.12 30.31
N GLY A 66 2.83 37.20 29.34
CA GLY A 66 1.64 36.52 28.83
C GLY A 66 2.00 35.21 28.12
N MET A 67 1.65 34.07 28.70
CA MET A 67 1.78 32.75 28.07
C MET A 67 0.76 32.62 26.93
N PRO A 68 1.17 32.36 25.67
CA PRO A 68 0.32 31.72 24.68
C PRO A 68 0.51 30.21 24.89
N GLY A 69 -0.41 29.50 25.54
CA GLY A 69 -1.81 29.46 25.13
C GLY A 69 -1.93 28.35 24.10
N SER A 70 -2.24 27.15 24.59
CA SER A 70 -2.30 25.90 23.83
C SER A 70 -3.33 25.97 22.69
N ARG A 71 -2.89 26.39 21.52
CA ARG A 71 -3.66 26.27 20.27
C ARG A 71 -3.61 24.81 19.81
N PHE A 72 -4.61 24.04 20.24
CA PHE A 72 -5.02 22.87 19.48
C PHE A 72 -5.38 23.34 18.07
N GLY A 73 -4.58 22.93 17.08
CA GLY A 73 -4.94 23.07 15.67
C GLY A 73 -6.17 22.22 15.34
N PRO A 74 -6.87 22.50 14.23
CA PRO A 74 -8.07 21.74 13.87
C PRO A 74 -7.76 20.26 13.67
N ALA A 75 -8.73 19.40 13.99
CA ALA A 75 -8.65 17.98 13.68
C ALA A 75 -8.58 17.78 12.15
N PHE A 76 -7.68 16.92 11.71
CA PHE A 76 -7.26 16.73 10.32
C PHE A 76 -7.91 15.46 9.77
N GLN A 77 -8.97 15.61 8.97
CA GLN A 77 -9.99 14.58 8.68
C GLN A 77 -9.74 13.69 7.45
N HIS A 78 -8.57 13.75 6.78
CA HIS A 78 -8.42 13.22 5.41
C HIS A 78 -7.18 12.32 5.19
N VAL A 79 -7.23 11.50 4.13
CA VAL A 79 -6.10 10.64 3.67
C VAL A 79 -4.82 11.45 3.48
N ASP A 80 -4.97 12.67 2.98
CA ASP A 80 -3.88 13.59 2.74
C ASP A 80 -3.14 13.96 4.03
N ASP A 81 -3.75 13.80 5.21
CA ASP A 81 -3.13 14.09 6.50
C ASP A 81 -2.18 12.98 6.97
N LEU A 82 -2.23 11.80 6.35
CA LEU A 82 -1.17 10.79 6.41
C LEU A 82 0.03 11.14 5.52
N LEU A 83 -0.12 12.15 4.64
CA LEU A 83 0.85 12.57 3.62
C LEU A 83 1.42 13.99 3.87
N HIS A 84 0.69 14.84 4.61
CA HIS A 84 1.02 16.21 5.05
C HIS A 84 2.17 16.32 6.07
N VAL A 85 3.26 15.57 5.91
CA VAL A 85 4.41 15.67 6.80
C VAL A 85 5.70 15.75 5.97
N PRO A 86 6.61 16.69 6.27
CA PRO A 86 7.73 17.01 5.39
C PRO A 86 8.53 15.78 4.98
N GLN A 87 8.69 15.62 3.67
CA GLN A 87 9.57 14.67 2.97
C GLN A 87 9.97 13.39 3.73
N GLY A 88 9.24 12.29 3.49
CA GLY A 88 9.76 10.95 3.77
C GLY A 88 9.16 10.23 4.98
N LEU A 89 7.85 10.36 5.23
CA LEU A 89 7.18 9.38 6.08
C LEU A 89 7.12 8.01 5.40
N THR A 90 8.07 7.15 5.75
CA THR A 90 7.92 5.69 5.65
C THR A 90 6.59 5.24 6.26
N ARG A 91 6.05 4.08 5.83
CA ARG A 91 4.79 3.52 6.36
C ARG A 91 4.81 3.40 7.89
N LYS A 92 5.98 3.14 8.48
CA LYS A 92 6.24 3.15 9.93
C LYS A 92 5.82 4.45 10.62
N SER A 93 6.01 5.60 9.96
CA SER A 93 5.63 6.90 10.52
C SER A 93 4.14 7.19 10.35
N GLN A 94 3.52 6.77 9.25
CA GLN A 94 2.05 6.80 9.08
C GLN A 94 1.37 5.96 10.17
N ILE A 95 1.84 4.72 10.41
CA ILE A 95 1.37 3.84 11.50
C ILE A 95 1.49 4.55 12.85
N LYS A 96 2.64 5.18 13.15
CA LYS A 96 2.83 5.95 14.39
C LYS A 96 1.87 7.14 14.51
N ALA A 97 1.56 7.83 13.41
CA ALA A 97 0.61 8.95 13.42
C ALA A 97 -0.81 8.45 13.72
N LEU A 98 -1.24 7.40 13.01
CA LEU A 98 -2.55 6.78 13.17
C LEU A 98 -2.77 6.24 14.58
N LEU A 99 -1.77 5.56 15.18
CA LEU A 99 -1.83 5.09 16.57
C LEU A 99 -1.93 6.22 17.61
N ARG A 100 -1.45 7.44 17.30
CA ARG A 100 -1.57 8.60 18.20
C ARG A 100 -2.91 9.31 18.07
N ARG A 101 -3.45 9.40 16.84
CA ARG A 101 -4.74 10.06 16.58
C ARG A 101 -5.92 9.18 16.96
N GLU A 102 -5.84 7.89 16.65
CA GLU A 102 -6.93 6.93 16.76
C GLU A 102 -6.63 5.75 17.70
N PRO A 103 -6.12 5.97 18.94
CA PRO A 103 -5.69 4.89 19.83
C PRO A 103 -6.84 3.97 20.27
N GLY A 104 -8.08 4.49 20.29
CA GLY A 104 -9.28 3.71 20.60
C GLY A 104 -9.66 2.71 19.50
N ARG A 105 -9.44 3.07 18.24
CA ARG A 105 -9.89 2.30 17.06
C ARG A 105 -8.77 1.47 16.43
N VAL A 106 -7.51 1.91 16.57
CA VAL A 106 -6.36 1.30 15.92
C VAL A 106 -5.43 0.64 16.94
N ALA A 107 -4.90 -0.51 16.56
CA ALA A 107 -3.85 -1.23 17.27
C ALA A 107 -2.79 -1.72 16.27
N VAL A 108 -1.81 -2.50 16.75
CA VAL A 108 -0.89 -3.25 15.89
C VAL A 108 -0.98 -4.75 16.15
N ASP A 109 -0.71 -5.54 15.11
CA ASP A 109 -0.46 -6.96 15.24
C ASP A 109 0.94 -7.22 15.89
N PRO A 110 1.30 -8.49 16.18
CA PRO A 110 2.61 -8.84 16.74
C PRO A 110 3.81 -8.42 15.88
N ASN A 111 3.63 -8.16 14.58
CA ASN A 111 4.67 -7.73 13.64
C ASN A 111 4.72 -6.19 13.47
N GLY A 112 3.86 -5.44 14.16
CA GLY A 112 3.79 -3.98 14.08
C GLY A 112 2.95 -3.43 12.91
N ALA A 113 2.20 -4.27 12.20
CA ALA A 113 1.28 -3.84 11.14
C ALA A 113 -0.03 -3.28 11.73
N PRO A 114 -0.61 -2.21 11.16
CA PRO A 114 -1.78 -1.54 11.70
C PRO A 114 -3.05 -2.37 11.49
N ILE A 115 -3.88 -2.48 12.54
CA ILE A 115 -5.12 -3.24 12.55
C ILE A 115 -6.25 -2.44 13.21
N LEU A 116 -7.50 -2.71 12.85
CA LEU A 116 -8.64 -2.31 13.66
C LEU A 116 -8.69 -3.09 14.99
N ARG A 117 -8.98 -2.37 16.07
CA ARG A 117 -9.03 -2.93 17.43
C ARG A 117 -10.32 -3.75 17.60
N GLY A 118 -10.15 -5.04 17.89
CA GLY A 118 -11.27 -5.95 18.15
C GLY A 118 -11.94 -6.51 16.89
N GLU A 119 -11.46 -6.14 15.69
CA GLU A 119 -12.01 -6.61 14.41
C GLU A 119 -11.10 -7.63 13.72
N PHE A 120 -11.72 -8.71 13.26
CA PHE A 120 -11.07 -9.85 12.63
C PHE A 120 -11.82 -10.26 11.37
N LEU A 121 -11.14 -10.94 10.46
CA LEU A 121 -11.75 -11.61 9.33
C LEU A 121 -11.70 -13.12 9.51
N VAL A 122 -12.73 -13.78 8.99
CA VAL A 122 -12.80 -15.24 8.90
C VAL A 122 -13.31 -15.68 7.53
N MET A 123 -12.77 -16.77 7.00
CA MET A 123 -13.33 -17.52 5.86
C MET A 123 -13.53 -18.99 6.24
N GLY A 124 -14.59 -19.61 5.71
CA GLY A 124 -14.86 -21.04 5.89
C GLY A 124 -15.33 -21.38 7.30
N LEU A 125 -16.24 -20.58 7.85
CA LEU A 125 -16.79 -20.75 9.19
C LEU A 125 -18.16 -21.47 9.12
N SER A 126 -18.29 -22.64 9.75
CA SER A 126 -19.58 -23.33 9.86
C SER A 126 -20.49 -22.68 10.91
N ASP A 127 -21.81 -22.87 10.80
CA ASP A 127 -22.79 -22.32 11.75
C ASP A 127 -22.53 -22.80 13.19
N GLN A 128 -22.12 -24.06 13.37
CA GLN A 128 -21.73 -24.61 14.67
C GLN A 128 -20.51 -23.87 15.26
N GLN A 129 -19.52 -23.56 14.43
CA GLN A 129 -18.34 -22.80 14.85
C GLN A 129 -18.72 -21.35 15.15
N LEU A 130 -19.59 -20.74 14.34
CA LEU A 130 -20.11 -19.39 14.58
C LEU A 130 -20.82 -19.30 15.95
N HIS A 131 -21.65 -20.28 16.30
CA HIS A 131 -22.27 -20.34 17.63
C HIS A 131 -21.23 -20.50 18.77
N ALA A 132 -20.17 -21.27 18.57
CA ALA A 132 -19.07 -21.37 19.55
C ALA A 132 -18.33 -20.02 19.72
N LEU A 133 -18.10 -19.27 18.64
CA LEU A 133 -17.52 -17.93 18.69
C LEU A 133 -18.45 -16.91 19.37
N GLN A 134 -19.76 -17.00 19.13
CA GLN A 134 -20.78 -16.20 19.82
C GLN A 134 -20.78 -16.45 21.33
N ALA A 135 -20.68 -17.71 21.78
CA ALA A 135 -20.53 -18.04 23.19
C ALA A 135 -19.25 -17.48 23.83
N LEU A 136 -18.18 -17.28 23.04
CA LEU A 136 -16.96 -16.58 23.43
C LEU A 136 -17.05 -15.04 23.37
N GLY A 137 -18.20 -14.49 22.97
CA GLY A 137 -18.44 -13.04 22.89
C GLY A 137 -17.95 -12.37 21.60
N PHE A 138 -17.75 -13.13 20.53
CA PHE A 138 -17.54 -12.56 19.19
C PHE A 138 -18.88 -12.39 18.48
N VAL A 139 -19.09 -11.26 17.83
CA VAL A 139 -20.28 -10.99 17.01
C VAL A 139 -19.86 -10.94 15.55
N ALA A 140 -20.49 -11.74 14.70
CA ALA A 140 -20.30 -11.65 13.25
C ALA A 140 -21.20 -10.60 12.63
N ASP A 141 -20.66 -9.81 11.70
CA ASP A 141 -21.46 -9.01 10.78
C ASP A 141 -22.20 -9.92 9.78
N ARG A 142 -23.22 -9.36 9.11
CA ARG A 142 -23.86 -10.05 7.98
C ARG A 142 -22.86 -10.24 6.85
N LYS A 143 -22.97 -11.37 6.12
CA LYS A 143 -22.16 -11.65 4.92
C LYS A 143 -22.22 -10.49 3.93
N THR A 144 -21.10 -10.20 3.28
CA THR A 144 -20.89 -9.01 2.48
C THR A 144 -21.24 -9.22 1.00
N PRO A 145 -21.48 -8.15 0.21
CA PRO A 145 -21.64 -8.28 -1.25
C PRO A 145 -20.41 -8.88 -1.96
N ALA A 146 -19.22 -8.79 -1.36
CA ALA A 146 -18.03 -9.45 -1.87
C ALA A 146 -18.15 -10.98 -1.85
N ASP A 147 -18.93 -11.56 -0.94
CA ASP A 147 -19.11 -13.02 -0.85
C ASP A 147 -19.92 -13.56 -2.01
N ALA A 148 -21.03 -12.88 -2.34
CA ALA A 148 -21.84 -13.19 -3.51
C ALA A 148 -21.05 -13.02 -4.82
N THR A 149 -20.12 -12.05 -4.88
CA THR A 149 -19.40 -11.74 -6.12
C THR A 149 -18.14 -12.60 -6.30
N LEU A 150 -17.32 -12.75 -5.27
CA LEU A 150 -16.01 -13.40 -5.33
C LEU A 150 -16.01 -14.83 -4.74
N GLY A 151 -17.04 -15.25 -4.01
CA GLY A 151 -17.15 -16.59 -3.45
C GLY A 151 -16.16 -16.86 -2.31
N LEU A 152 -15.98 -15.91 -1.40
CA LEU A 152 -14.96 -15.95 -0.34
C LEU A 152 -15.47 -16.53 0.99
N ASP A 153 -16.78 -16.47 1.25
CA ASP A 153 -17.40 -16.78 2.54
C ASP A 153 -16.76 -15.99 3.71
N LEU A 154 -16.48 -14.72 3.45
CA LEU A 154 -15.90 -13.75 4.36
C LEU A 154 -16.93 -13.27 5.38
N GLN A 155 -16.53 -13.24 6.64
CA GLN A 155 -17.26 -12.55 7.70
C GLN A 155 -16.30 -11.66 8.49
N VAL A 156 -16.80 -10.50 8.94
CA VAL A 156 -16.11 -9.65 9.92
C VAL A 156 -16.58 -10.07 11.31
N LEU A 157 -15.65 -10.27 12.24
CA LEU A 157 -15.92 -10.64 13.62
C LEU A 157 -15.45 -9.54 14.58
N HIS A 158 -16.33 -9.19 15.52
CA HIS A 158 -16.14 -8.14 16.53
C HIS A 158 -16.01 -8.74 17.93
N ASP A 159 -14.88 -8.55 18.61
CA ASP A 159 -14.70 -8.97 20.01
C ASP A 159 -15.40 -8.02 21.00
N ARG A 160 -16.51 -8.47 21.59
CA ARG A 160 -17.25 -7.70 22.60
C ARG A 160 -16.65 -7.80 24.01
N ARG A 161 -15.60 -8.58 24.23
CA ARG A 161 -14.93 -8.73 25.54
C ARG A 161 -13.66 -7.90 25.69
N GLY A 162 -13.32 -7.05 24.71
CA GLY A 162 -12.22 -6.08 24.81
C GLY A 162 -10.85 -6.70 25.01
N ARG A 163 -10.61 -7.92 24.50
CA ARG A 163 -9.32 -8.61 24.65
C ARG A 163 -8.25 -7.87 23.86
N THR A 164 -6.97 -8.14 24.17
CA THR A 164 -5.89 -7.76 23.25
C THR A 164 -6.02 -8.54 21.93
N ALA A 165 -5.56 -7.95 20.83
CA ALA A 165 -5.64 -8.58 19.51
C ALA A 165 -5.05 -10.01 19.47
N ALA A 166 -3.94 -10.23 20.16
CA ALA A 166 -3.30 -11.55 20.28
C ALA A 166 -4.11 -12.55 21.14
N GLN A 167 -4.79 -12.10 22.19
CA GLN A 167 -5.68 -12.97 23.00
C GLN A 167 -6.95 -13.34 22.23
N ALA A 168 -7.56 -12.39 21.54
CA ALA A 168 -8.73 -12.63 20.70
C ALA A 168 -8.39 -13.59 19.53
N MET A 169 -7.28 -13.36 18.80
CA MET A 169 -6.85 -14.26 17.72
C MET A 169 -6.65 -15.70 18.19
N ARG A 170 -6.01 -15.91 19.36
CA ARG A 170 -5.87 -17.25 19.95
C ARG A 170 -7.22 -17.89 20.27
N ALA A 171 -8.16 -17.14 20.83
CA ALA A 171 -9.50 -17.65 21.13
C ALA A 171 -10.29 -18.04 19.87
N LEU A 172 -10.20 -17.24 18.80
CA LEU A 172 -10.78 -17.55 17.48
C LEU A 172 -10.23 -18.87 16.93
N GLN A 173 -8.90 -18.99 16.87
CA GLN A 173 -8.19 -20.17 16.33
C GLN A 173 -8.46 -21.43 17.14
N GLN A 174 -8.56 -21.35 18.47
CA GLN A 174 -8.88 -22.49 19.34
C GLN A 174 -10.32 -23.00 19.15
N ALA A 175 -11.28 -22.08 18.98
CA ALA A 175 -12.70 -22.43 18.85
C ALA A 175 -13.09 -22.93 17.46
N ALA A 176 -12.37 -22.53 16.41
CA ALA A 176 -12.64 -22.93 15.04
C ALA A 176 -11.35 -23.24 14.25
N PRO A 177 -10.58 -24.29 14.62
CA PRO A 177 -9.23 -24.54 14.08
C PRO A 177 -9.17 -24.90 12.58
N LYS A 178 -10.33 -25.11 11.93
CA LYS A 178 -10.45 -25.32 10.48
C LYS A 178 -10.77 -24.04 9.69
N ALA A 179 -11.19 -22.97 10.36
CA ALA A 179 -11.52 -21.70 9.71
C ALA A 179 -10.24 -20.86 9.55
N THR A 180 -10.18 -20.06 8.47
CA THR A 180 -9.03 -19.19 8.21
C THR A 180 -9.28 -17.82 8.85
N PHE A 181 -8.54 -17.49 9.90
CA PHE A 181 -8.61 -16.19 10.58
C PHE A 181 -7.46 -15.26 10.19
N THR A 182 -7.75 -13.95 10.16
CA THR A 182 -6.73 -12.90 10.08
C THR A 182 -7.23 -11.60 10.73
N TYR A 183 -6.33 -10.66 10.98
CA TYR A 183 -6.71 -9.34 11.51
C TYR A 183 -7.36 -8.48 10.41
N GLN A 184 -8.16 -7.51 10.83
CA GLN A 184 -8.62 -6.44 9.95
C GLN A 184 -7.49 -5.40 9.76
N TYR A 185 -6.54 -5.72 8.88
CA TYR A 185 -5.40 -4.82 8.57
C TYR A 185 -5.85 -3.56 7.83
N LEU A 186 -5.09 -2.49 8.05
CA LEU A 186 -5.21 -1.20 7.36
C LEU A 186 -4.09 -1.08 6.30
N TYR A 187 -4.48 -1.01 5.04
CA TYR A 187 -3.59 -0.73 3.90
C TYR A 187 -3.44 0.78 3.75
N LEU A 188 -2.21 1.25 3.56
CA LEU A 188 -1.86 2.67 3.59
C LEU A 188 -1.34 3.17 2.23
N PRO A 189 -1.51 4.45 1.87
CA PRO A 189 -1.09 4.99 0.57
C PRO A 189 0.42 4.89 0.33
N ALA A 190 0.80 4.50 -0.89
CA ALA A 190 2.19 4.28 -1.29
C ALA A 190 2.87 5.52 -1.91
N GLY A 191 2.70 6.71 -1.30
CA GLY A 191 3.25 8.00 -1.74
C GLY A 191 3.63 8.94 -0.59
N ALA A 192 4.35 10.01 -0.88
CA ALA A 192 4.60 11.13 0.04
C ALA A 192 4.84 12.46 -0.71
N GLY A 193 4.47 13.59 -0.11
CA GLY A 193 4.79 14.93 -0.63
C GLY A 193 3.89 16.02 -0.04
N ASP A 194 4.47 17.22 0.14
CA ASP A 194 3.75 18.39 0.66
C ASP A 194 2.69 18.91 -0.32
N ILE A 195 1.66 19.59 0.18
CA ILE A 195 0.58 20.15 -0.63
C ILE A 195 0.92 21.55 -1.14
N VAL A 196 1.08 21.65 -2.46
CA VAL A 196 0.76 22.83 -3.28
C VAL A 196 0.19 22.30 -4.62
N GLN A 197 -0.79 22.97 -5.21
CA GLN A 197 -1.22 22.68 -6.59
C GLN A 197 -0.05 22.86 -7.56
N ASP A 198 0.05 21.99 -8.56
CA ASP A 198 1.02 22.13 -9.66
C ASP A 198 0.34 21.74 -10.98
N ASN A 199 0.12 22.72 -11.84
CA ASN A 199 -0.61 22.57 -13.09
C ASN A 199 0.28 21.90 -14.14
N THR A 200 0.36 20.57 -14.09
CA THR A 200 1.04 19.80 -15.14
C THR A 200 0.15 19.75 -16.38
N PRO A 201 0.63 20.15 -17.58
CA PRO A 201 -0.17 20.04 -18.81
C PRO A 201 -0.54 18.58 -19.10
N ALA A 202 -1.81 18.31 -19.37
CA ALA A 202 -2.27 16.98 -19.79
C ALA A 202 -1.62 16.56 -21.12
N ALA A 203 -1.36 15.26 -21.28
CA ALA A 203 -0.80 14.74 -22.53
C ALA A 203 -1.76 14.91 -23.72
N THR A 204 -1.21 14.90 -24.93
CA THR A 204 -2.00 14.92 -26.17
C THR A 204 -2.91 13.68 -26.21
N PRO A 205 -4.24 13.83 -26.36
CA PRO A 205 -5.19 12.74 -26.12
C PRO A 205 -5.07 11.60 -27.13
N SER A 206 -5.25 10.36 -26.67
CA SER A 206 -5.07 9.16 -27.51
C SER A 206 -6.35 8.33 -27.67
N SER A 207 -6.71 8.10 -28.94
CA SER A 207 -7.81 7.24 -29.42
C SER A 207 -9.25 7.67 -29.09
N ALA A 208 -10.19 7.22 -29.92
CA ALA A 208 -11.62 7.47 -29.78
C ALA A 208 -12.36 6.43 -28.90
N VAL A 209 -11.66 5.43 -28.36
CA VAL A 209 -12.28 4.31 -27.63
C VAL A 209 -12.20 4.54 -26.12
N ARG A 210 -13.34 4.84 -25.51
CA ARG A 210 -13.52 4.95 -24.04
C ARG A 210 -13.25 3.61 -23.38
N ARG A 211 -12.12 3.45 -22.68
CA ARG A 211 -11.79 2.24 -21.89
C ARG A 211 -12.52 2.24 -20.54
N ARG A 212 -12.38 1.14 -19.79
CA ARG A 212 -12.79 0.98 -18.39
C ARG A 212 -11.53 0.76 -17.56
N VAL A 213 -11.24 1.65 -16.61
CA VAL A 213 -10.08 1.54 -15.70
C VAL A 213 -10.53 1.65 -14.25
N GLY A 214 -9.94 0.84 -13.38
CA GLY A 214 -10.26 0.81 -11.95
C GLY A 214 -9.18 1.47 -11.12
N LEU A 215 -9.60 2.22 -10.09
CA LEU A 215 -8.74 2.80 -9.07
C LEU A 215 -9.27 2.44 -7.68
N ILE A 216 -8.37 1.96 -6.83
CA ILE A 216 -8.61 1.68 -5.41
C ILE A 216 -7.63 2.55 -4.61
N ASP A 217 -8.15 3.62 -4.00
CA ASP A 217 -7.36 4.65 -3.31
C ASP A 217 -8.24 5.46 -2.31
N GLY A 218 -7.90 6.72 -2.04
CA GLY A 218 -8.79 7.74 -1.47
C GLY A 218 -9.76 8.34 -2.49
N GLY A 219 -10.42 9.45 -2.12
CA GLY A 219 -11.39 10.11 -3.01
C GLY A 219 -10.78 10.88 -4.16
N VAL A 220 -11.48 10.91 -5.29
CA VAL A 220 -11.05 11.60 -6.53
C VAL A 220 -11.85 12.89 -6.72
N ASN A 221 -11.14 14.02 -6.79
CA ASN A 221 -11.67 15.30 -7.25
C ASN A 221 -12.01 15.18 -8.75
N PRO A 222 -13.28 15.38 -9.17
CA PRO A 222 -13.64 15.21 -10.58
C PRO A 222 -13.34 16.46 -11.41
N ASP A 223 -13.11 17.60 -10.75
CA ASP A 223 -13.06 18.92 -11.36
C ASP A 223 -11.64 19.29 -11.85
N GLU A 224 -10.68 18.37 -11.78
CA GLU A 224 -9.32 18.57 -12.27
C GLU A 224 -9.25 18.57 -13.81
N PRO A 225 -8.45 19.45 -14.44
CA PRO A 225 -8.36 19.53 -15.90
C PRO A 225 -7.99 18.22 -16.60
N ALA A 226 -7.12 17.41 -16.00
CA ALA A 226 -6.70 16.11 -16.55
C ALA A 226 -7.81 15.03 -16.50
N LEU A 227 -8.88 15.26 -15.73
CA LEU A 227 -10.03 14.38 -15.58
C LEU A 227 -11.30 14.90 -16.30
N ALA A 228 -11.28 16.10 -16.86
CA ALA A 228 -12.45 16.76 -17.47
C ALA A 228 -13.14 15.98 -18.61
N ARG A 229 -12.49 14.98 -19.21
CA ARG A 229 -13.05 14.10 -20.27
C ARG A 229 -13.45 12.71 -19.75
N ALA A 230 -13.00 12.34 -18.56
CA ALA A 230 -13.32 11.06 -17.94
C ALA A 230 -14.76 11.01 -17.43
N ARG A 231 -15.33 9.81 -17.42
CA ARG A 231 -16.59 9.51 -16.72
C ARG A 231 -16.24 8.78 -15.44
N ILE A 232 -16.45 9.43 -14.28
CA ILE A 232 -16.06 8.87 -12.98
C ILE A 232 -17.26 8.18 -12.33
N GLU A 233 -17.18 6.86 -12.21
CA GLU A 233 -18.07 6.03 -11.39
C GLU A 233 -17.48 5.89 -10.00
N ARG A 234 -18.28 6.05 -8.94
CA ARG A 234 -17.79 6.11 -7.54
C ARG A 234 -18.32 4.97 -6.68
N TYR A 235 -17.46 4.45 -5.81
CA TYR A 235 -17.81 3.41 -4.83
C TYR A 235 -17.29 3.70 -3.42
N GLY A 236 -17.92 3.07 -2.44
CA GLY A 236 -17.60 3.13 -1.01
C GLY A 236 -18.43 4.15 -0.24
N CYS A 237 -18.52 5.39 -0.73
CA CYS A 237 -18.90 6.52 0.10
C CYS A 237 -20.23 7.18 -0.28
N LYS A 238 -21.10 7.43 0.71
CA LYS A 238 -22.29 8.30 0.55
C LYS A 238 -21.92 9.78 0.47
N LYS A 239 -20.83 10.18 1.12
CA LYS A 239 -20.20 11.50 1.03
C LYS A 239 -18.70 11.28 0.76
N PRO A 240 -18.20 11.54 -0.45
CA PRO A 240 -16.79 11.35 -0.73
C PRO A 240 -15.98 12.51 -0.15
N ALA A 241 -15.15 12.25 0.86
CA ALA A 241 -14.02 13.13 1.13
C ALA A 241 -12.99 12.96 0.01
N LEU A 242 -12.53 14.07 -0.56
CA LEU A 242 -11.51 14.10 -1.61
C LEU A 242 -10.13 13.79 -0.99
N SER A 243 -9.23 13.28 -1.82
CA SER A 243 -7.82 13.11 -1.50
C SER A 243 -6.99 13.57 -2.68
N ARG A 244 -6.00 14.43 -2.44
CA ARG A 244 -4.98 14.79 -3.44
C ARG A 244 -4.24 13.56 -3.94
N HIS A 245 -3.95 12.57 -3.09
CA HIS A 245 -3.33 11.32 -3.53
C HIS A 245 -4.21 10.55 -4.51
N GLY A 246 -5.47 10.25 -4.14
CA GLY A 246 -6.41 9.54 -5.01
C GLY A 246 -6.66 10.29 -6.32
N THR A 247 -6.75 11.62 -6.23
CA THR A 247 -6.90 12.52 -7.40
C THR A 247 -5.70 12.44 -8.33
N VAL A 248 -4.48 12.66 -7.84
CA VAL A 248 -3.26 12.62 -8.66
C VAL A 248 -3.02 11.23 -9.27
N VAL A 249 -3.33 10.16 -8.54
CA VAL A 249 -3.26 8.79 -9.10
C VAL A 249 -4.31 8.60 -10.20
N ALA A 250 -5.52 9.14 -10.05
CA ALA A 250 -6.53 9.16 -11.10
C ALA A 250 -6.10 9.96 -12.34
N GLU A 251 -5.53 11.16 -12.14
CA GLU A 251 -4.97 11.98 -13.21
C GLU A 251 -3.94 11.22 -14.01
N ARG A 252 -3.02 10.47 -13.38
CA ARG A 252 -2.02 9.67 -14.11
C ARG A 252 -2.60 8.42 -14.80
N LEU A 253 -3.70 7.88 -14.28
CA LEU A 253 -4.36 6.69 -14.82
C LEU A 253 -5.17 7.02 -16.09
N VAL A 254 -5.78 8.20 -16.12
CA VAL A 254 -6.60 8.70 -17.24
C VAL A 254 -5.79 9.58 -18.19
N ASP A 255 -5.02 10.51 -17.64
CA ASP A 255 -4.16 11.52 -18.30
C ASP A 255 -4.74 12.01 -19.63
N GLY A 256 -5.83 12.77 -19.51
CA GLY A 256 -6.54 13.45 -20.59
C GLY A 256 -7.49 12.59 -21.44
N ASP A 257 -7.46 11.27 -21.30
CA ASP A 257 -8.28 10.37 -22.14
C ASP A 257 -9.76 10.32 -21.72
N PRO A 258 -10.70 10.02 -22.65
CA PRO A 258 -12.13 10.01 -22.37
C PRO A 258 -12.58 8.69 -21.73
N ASP A 259 -11.81 8.13 -20.80
CA ASP A 259 -12.08 6.80 -20.23
C ASP A 259 -13.23 6.81 -19.21
N THR A 260 -13.74 5.63 -18.85
CA THR A 260 -14.57 5.46 -17.65
C THR A 260 -13.69 5.02 -16.49
N LEU A 261 -13.51 5.90 -15.52
CA LEU A 261 -12.77 5.64 -14.30
C LEU A 261 -13.72 5.13 -13.22
N TYR A 262 -13.52 3.90 -12.78
CA TYR A 262 -14.18 3.31 -11.63
C TYR A 262 -13.32 3.60 -10.40
N ALA A 263 -13.74 4.51 -9.53
CA ALA A 263 -12.99 4.98 -8.37
C ALA A 263 -13.63 4.50 -7.05
N ALA A 264 -12.96 3.56 -6.37
CA ALA A 264 -13.31 3.12 -5.03
C ALA A 264 -12.50 3.90 -3.99
N ASN A 265 -13.20 4.66 -3.14
CA ASN A 265 -12.60 5.39 -2.02
C ASN A 265 -12.71 4.55 -0.74
N LEU A 266 -11.58 4.23 -0.12
CA LEU A 266 -11.50 3.32 1.03
C LEU A 266 -11.47 4.03 2.39
N TRP A 267 -11.55 5.36 2.42
CA TRP A 267 -11.58 6.18 3.64
C TRP A 267 -12.90 6.91 3.86
N CYS A 268 -13.56 7.39 2.81
CA CYS A 268 -14.89 8.04 2.91
C CYS A 268 -15.01 9.21 3.91
N GLY A 269 -13.90 9.88 4.25
CA GLY A 269 -13.87 10.96 5.25
C GLY A 269 -13.62 10.50 6.68
N ASP A 270 -13.25 9.23 6.87
CA ASP A 270 -12.73 8.67 8.11
C ASP A 270 -11.19 8.78 8.13
N GLU A 271 -10.59 9.05 9.29
CA GLU A 271 -9.14 8.94 9.48
C GLU A 271 -8.66 7.48 9.38
N VAL A 272 -9.53 6.52 9.74
CA VAL A 272 -9.24 5.08 9.75
C VAL A 272 -9.94 4.39 8.57
N GLY A 273 -9.29 4.46 7.40
CA GLY A 273 -9.71 3.74 6.19
C GLY A 273 -8.70 2.70 5.71
N GLY A 274 -8.87 2.24 4.47
CA GLY A 274 -7.96 1.26 3.86
C GLY A 274 -8.11 -0.16 4.43
N THR A 275 -9.22 -0.46 5.09
CA THR A 275 -9.45 -1.77 5.73
C THR A 275 -9.39 -2.92 4.72
N THR A 276 -8.97 -4.11 5.15
CA THR A 276 -8.92 -5.30 4.29
C THR A 276 -10.31 -5.62 3.70
N SER A 277 -11.38 -5.47 4.49
CA SER A 277 -12.75 -5.69 4.02
C SER A 277 -13.19 -4.65 2.99
N SER A 278 -12.82 -3.36 3.13
CA SER A 278 -13.16 -2.34 2.14
C SER A 278 -12.40 -2.55 0.83
N LEU A 279 -11.13 -2.97 0.90
CA LEU A 279 -10.31 -3.37 -0.25
C LEU A 279 -10.89 -4.58 -1.01
N VAL A 280 -11.32 -5.63 -0.30
CA VAL A 280 -11.96 -6.81 -0.90
C VAL A 280 -13.34 -6.46 -1.49
N ASN A 281 -14.12 -5.61 -0.82
CA ASN A 281 -15.39 -5.10 -1.35
C ASN A 281 -15.20 -4.22 -2.60
N ALA A 282 -14.12 -3.42 -2.65
CA ALA A 282 -13.76 -2.66 -3.84
C ALA A 282 -13.40 -3.58 -5.02
N LEU A 283 -12.59 -4.63 -4.80
CA LEU A 283 -12.30 -5.64 -5.83
C LEU A 283 -13.59 -6.34 -6.33
N ALA A 284 -14.50 -6.69 -5.42
CA ALA A 284 -15.80 -7.26 -5.77
C ALA A 284 -16.66 -6.29 -6.59
N TRP A 285 -16.65 -5.00 -6.26
CA TRP A 285 -17.31 -3.98 -7.07
C TRP A 285 -16.73 -3.91 -8.49
N MET A 286 -15.40 -3.78 -8.63
CA MET A 286 -14.73 -3.78 -9.94
C MET A 286 -15.05 -5.04 -10.76
N ALA A 287 -15.21 -6.19 -10.09
CA ALA A 287 -15.62 -7.44 -10.73
C ALA A 287 -17.07 -7.39 -11.26
N ARG A 288 -18.01 -6.87 -10.46
CA ARG A 288 -19.41 -6.68 -10.89
C ARG A 288 -19.50 -5.70 -12.06
N GLU A 289 -18.73 -4.63 -12.01
CA GLU A 289 -18.63 -3.63 -13.09
C GLU A 289 -17.71 -4.08 -14.25
N GLN A 290 -17.22 -5.33 -14.27
CA GLN A 290 -16.37 -5.89 -15.33
C GLN A 290 -15.18 -4.99 -15.73
N VAL A 291 -14.53 -4.34 -14.75
CA VAL A 291 -13.42 -3.41 -14.99
C VAL A 291 -12.14 -4.21 -15.24
N PRO A 292 -11.60 -4.26 -16.47
CA PRO A 292 -10.57 -5.22 -16.87
C PRO A 292 -9.22 -5.03 -16.16
N VAL A 293 -8.86 -3.77 -15.87
CA VAL A 293 -7.58 -3.40 -15.26
C VAL A 293 -7.82 -2.49 -14.07
N ILE A 294 -7.21 -2.83 -12.93
CA ILE A 294 -7.42 -2.16 -11.64
C ILE A 294 -6.07 -1.77 -11.05
N ASN A 295 -5.87 -0.47 -10.83
CA ASN A 295 -4.73 0.09 -10.09
C ASN A 295 -5.02 0.13 -8.58
N ILE A 296 -4.07 -0.35 -7.78
CA ILE A 296 -4.13 -0.35 -6.32
C ILE A 296 -2.87 0.37 -5.79
N SER A 297 -3.04 1.64 -5.41
CA SER A 297 -1.94 2.51 -4.97
C SER A 297 -1.73 2.50 -3.45
N LEU A 298 -2.10 1.37 -2.82
CA LEU A 298 -2.08 1.11 -1.38
C LEU A 298 -1.22 -0.11 -1.05
N VAL A 299 -0.59 -0.11 0.12
CA VAL A 299 0.29 -1.19 0.58
C VAL A 299 0.05 -1.60 2.03
N GLY A 300 0.21 -2.90 2.30
CA GLY A 300 0.03 -3.48 3.62
C GLY A 300 0.69 -4.86 3.76
N PRO A 301 0.47 -5.55 4.89
CA PRO A 301 1.01 -6.89 5.14
C PRO A 301 0.31 -7.95 4.28
N ASP A 302 0.83 -9.18 4.33
CA ASP A 302 0.14 -10.35 3.80
C ASP A 302 -1.20 -10.55 4.53
N ASN A 303 -2.23 -10.93 3.79
CA ASN A 303 -3.55 -11.22 4.32
C ASN A 303 -4.21 -12.35 3.49
N PRO A 304 -4.55 -13.50 4.10
CA PRO A 304 -5.08 -14.65 3.36
C PRO A 304 -6.43 -14.38 2.65
N VAL A 305 -7.24 -13.46 3.17
CA VAL A 305 -8.51 -13.05 2.53
C VAL A 305 -8.22 -12.24 1.28
N LEU A 306 -7.32 -11.26 1.36
CA LEU A 306 -6.91 -10.46 0.20
C LEU A 306 -6.19 -11.32 -0.83
N ALA A 307 -5.31 -12.23 -0.40
CA ALA A 307 -4.63 -13.20 -1.26
C ALA A 307 -5.65 -14.03 -2.07
N ARG A 308 -6.70 -14.52 -1.41
CA ARG A 308 -7.78 -15.28 -2.06
C ARG A 308 -8.61 -14.42 -3.01
N ALA A 309 -8.96 -13.19 -2.61
CA ALA A 309 -9.67 -12.24 -3.49
C ALA A 309 -8.86 -11.92 -4.76
N VAL A 310 -7.57 -11.62 -4.61
CA VAL A 310 -6.62 -11.40 -5.70
C VAL A 310 -6.51 -12.62 -6.62
N GLN A 311 -6.37 -13.82 -6.05
CA GLN A 311 -6.35 -15.07 -6.82
C GLN A 311 -7.62 -15.22 -7.66
N VAL A 312 -8.80 -15.00 -7.07
CA VAL A 312 -10.09 -15.08 -7.79
C VAL A 312 -10.16 -14.06 -8.94
N MET A 313 -9.73 -12.82 -8.72
CA MET A 313 -9.68 -11.77 -9.75
C MET A 313 -8.75 -12.17 -10.90
N VAL A 314 -7.51 -12.58 -10.62
CA VAL A 314 -6.53 -12.99 -11.62
C VAL A 314 -7.03 -14.22 -12.41
N THR A 315 -7.58 -15.23 -11.73
CA THR A 315 -8.14 -16.43 -12.38
C THR A 315 -9.30 -16.09 -13.32
N ARG A 316 -10.19 -15.17 -12.92
CA ARG A 316 -11.30 -14.68 -13.74
C ARG A 316 -10.88 -13.72 -14.85
N GLY A 317 -9.59 -13.40 -14.96
CA GLY A 317 -9.05 -12.63 -16.08
C GLY A 317 -8.96 -11.13 -15.88
N TYR A 318 -9.03 -10.66 -14.64
CA TYR A 318 -8.76 -9.26 -14.28
C TYR A 318 -7.25 -9.05 -14.15
N VAL A 319 -6.77 -7.86 -14.51
CA VAL A 319 -5.37 -7.46 -14.32
C VAL A 319 -5.28 -6.49 -13.15
N LEU A 320 -4.54 -6.88 -12.12
CA LEU A 320 -4.27 -6.02 -10.98
C LEU A 320 -2.86 -5.44 -11.11
N VAL A 321 -2.75 -4.12 -10.98
CA VAL A 321 -1.49 -3.38 -10.99
C VAL A 321 -1.36 -2.68 -9.64
N SER A 322 -0.20 -2.75 -9.00
CA SER A 322 -0.03 -2.27 -7.63
C SER A 322 1.33 -1.64 -7.39
N ALA A 323 1.36 -0.60 -6.58
CA ALA A 323 2.58 -0.02 -6.05
C ALA A 323 3.36 -1.04 -5.18
N VAL A 324 4.68 -1.17 -5.34
CA VAL A 324 5.50 -2.08 -4.50
C VAL A 324 5.82 -1.52 -3.10
N GLY A 325 5.46 -0.26 -2.85
CA GLY A 325 5.64 0.43 -1.57
C GLY A 325 6.93 1.24 -1.46
N ASN A 326 6.99 2.07 -0.41
CA ASN A 326 8.03 3.08 -0.21
C ASN A 326 8.81 2.89 1.10
N ASP A 327 8.96 1.65 1.58
CA ASP A 327 9.68 1.34 2.83
C ASP A 327 11.20 1.10 2.62
N GLY A 328 11.70 1.30 1.40
CA GLY A 328 13.08 1.07 0.99
C GLY A 328 13.34 -0.33 0.41
N PRO A 329 14.47 -0.52 -0.31
CA PRO A 329 14.75 -1.78 -1.02
C PRO A 329 14.99 -2.98 -0.10
N ALA A 330 15.36 -2.74 1.17
CA ALA A 330 15.59 -3.79 2.18
C ALA A 330 14.33 -4.14 3.00
N ALA A 331 13.19 -3.50 2.74
CA ALA A 331 11.94 -3.83 3.42
C ALA A 331 11.39 -5.19 2.94
N PRO A 332 10.66 -5.93 3.79
CA PRO A 332 9.90 -7.10 3.36
C PRO A 332 8.91 -6.73 2.23
N PRO A 333 8.60 -7.67 1.32
CA PRO A 333 7.60 -7.44 0.27
C PRO A 333 6.25 -7.00 0.85
N LEU A 334 5.63 -6.02 0.19
CA LEU A 334 4.32 -5.49 0.56
C LEU A 334 3.24 -5.93 -0.43
N PHE A 335 2.01 -6.00 0.05
CA PHE A 335 0.85 -6.53 -0.66
C PHE A 335 -0.14 -5.40 -0.99
N PRO A 336 -0.88 -5.49 -2.11
CA PRO A 336 -1.05 -6.68 -2.95
C PRO A 336 0.03 -6.92 -4.02
N ALA A 337 0.97 -6.00 -4.25
CA ALA A 337 2.00 -6.15 -5.30
C ALA A 337 2.81 -7.46 -5.24
N ALA A 338 3.03 -8.03 -4.05
CA ALA A 338 3.74 -9.30 -3.87
C ALA A 338 2.89 -10.57 -4.10
N TYR A 339 1.59 -10.49 -4.37
CA TYR A 339 0.79 -11.67 -4.69
C TYR A 339 1.06 -12.19 -6.12
N PRO A 340 1.05 -13.53 -6.33
CA PRO A 340 1.16 -14.11 -7.67
C PRO A 340 0.09 -13.57 -8.64
N GLY A 341 0.55 -13.09 -9.81
CA GLY A 341 -0.32 -12.57 -10.87
C GLY A 341 -0.66 -11.07 -10.75
N VAL A 342 -0.22 -10.38 -9.69
CA VAL A 342 -0.27 -8.92 -9.60
C VAL A 342 0.96 -8.33 -10.30
N ILE A 343 0.76 -7.24 -11.04
CA ILE A 343 1.83 -6.49 -11.67
C ILE A 343 2.32 -5.44 -10.68
N GLY A 344 3.41 -5.74 -9.95
CA GLY A 344 4.05 -4.79 -9.03
C GLY A 344 4.89 -3.75 -9.77
N VAL A 345 4.74 -2.47 -9.42
CA VAL A 345 5.42 -1.35 -10.07
C VAL A 345 6.30 -0.56 -9.10
N SER A 346 7.58 -0.41 -9.43
CA SER A 346 8.54 0.48 -8.77
C SER A 346 8.56 1.87 -9.40
N GLY A 347 9.04 2.88 -8.66
CA GLY A 347 9.09 4.26 -9.14
C GLY A 347 10.50 4.68 -9.55
N VAL A 348 10.64 5.37 -10.69
CA VAL A 348 11.87 6.09 -11.08
C VAL A 348 11.72 7.61 -11.00
N ASP A 349 12.84 8.32 -10.94
CA ASP A 349 12.91 9.77 -11.17
C ASP A 349 12.96 10.13 -12.66
N ALA A 350 13.05 11.43 -12.96
CA ALA A 350 13.12 11.96 -14.33
C ALA A 350 14.45 11.64 -15.07
N HIS A 351 15.38 10.93 -14.45
CA HIS A 351 16.64 10.45 -15.05
C HIS A 351 16.66 8.92 -15.10
N ASP A 352 15.49 8.27 -15.07
CA ASP A 352 15.31 6.82 -15.09
C ASP A 352 16.00 6.09 -13.92
N ARG A 353 16.21 6.73 -12.77
CA ARG A 353 16.82 6.10 -11.58
C ARG A 353 15.74 5.68 -10.59
N VAL A 354 15.71 4.41 -10.15
CA VAL A 354 14.72 3.98 -9.14
C VAL A 354 14.86 4.80 -7.86
N LEU A 355 13.72 5.29 -7.36
CA LEU A 355 13.61 6.08 -6.14
C LEU A 355 14.24 5.35 -4.94
N PRO A 356 15.03 6.02 -4.07
CA PRO A 356 15.69 5.39 -2.93
C PRO A 356 14.74 4.69 -1.97
N GLU A 357 13.53 5.20 -1.81
CA GLU A 357 12.47 4.61 -0.99
C GLU A 357 11.73 3.44 -1.65
N SER A 358 11.85 3.21 -2.97
CA SER A 358 11.08 2.16 -3.65
C SER A 358 11.43 0.77 -3.11
N GLY A 359 10.39 -0.02 -2.82
CA GLY A 359 10.54 -1.45 -2.54
C GLY A 359 11.23 -2.18 -3.69
N SER A 360 11.95 -3.25 -3.35
CA SER A 360 12.68 -4.10 -4.31
C SER A 360 12.43 -5.58 -4.06
N GLY A 361 12.61 -6.42 -5.08
CA GLY A 361 12.51 -7.87 -4.97
C GLY A 361 11.69 -8.52 -6.10
N LYS A 362 11.32 -9.79 -5.90
CA LYS A 362 10.63 -10.62 -6.89
C LYS A 362 9.21 -10.10 -7.25
N GLN A 363 8.66 -9.18 -6.47
CA GLN A 363 7.39 -8.50 -6.73
C GLN A 363 7.49 -7.37 -7.76
N VAL A 364 8.68 -6.84 -8.07
CA VAL A 364 8.84 -5.79 -9.08
C VAL A 364 8.71 -6.39 -10.47
N ALA A 365 7.63 -6.05 -11.18
CA ALA A 365 7.42 -6.43 -12.58
C ALA A 365 7.93 -5.35 -13.54
N PHE A 366 7.69 -4.08 -13.24
CA PHE A 366 8.11 -2.94 -14.07
C PHE A 366 8.49 -1.74 -13.20
N CYS A 367 9.13 -0.74 -13.80
CA CYS A 367 9.20 0.60 -13.25
C CYS A 367 8.49 1.62 -14.15
N ALA A 368 8.07 2.75 -13.57
CA ALA A 368 7.52 3.89 -14.28
C ALA A 368 7.82 5.20 -13.51
N LEU A 369 7.58 6.36 -14.14
CA LEU A 369 7.85 7.66 -13.52
C LEU A 369 7.06 7.85 -12.23
N GLY A 370 7.76 7.82 -11.09
CA GLY A 370 7.19 7.93 -9.75
C GLY A 370 7.18 9.35 -9.19
N LEU A 371 7.39 10.37 -10.02
CA LEU A 371 7.39 11.80 -9.65
C LEU A 371 6.19 12.54 -10.28
N VAL A 372 5.57 13.44 -9.52
CA VAL A 372 4.53 14.38 -9.97
C VAL A 372 4.89 15.78 -9.49
N GLY A 373 4.73 16.79 -10.36
CA GLY A 373 5.08 18.18 -10.06
C GLY A 373 6.59 18.45 -10.03
N ARG A 374 6.98 19.67 -9.64
CA ARG A 374 8.39 20.13 -9.63
C ARG A 374 8.79 20.81 -8.32
N GLY A 375 10.10 20.89 -8.07
CA GLY A 375 10.64 21.66 -6.95
C GLY A 375 10.12 21.19 -5.58
N ARG A 376 9.64 22.14 -4.76
CA ARG A 376 9.19 21.87 -3.38
C ARG A 376 7.77 21.28 -3.28
N SER A 377 6.96 21.36 -4.34
CA SER A 377 5.61 20.79 -4.42
C SER A 377 5.58 19.36 -4.98
N ALA A 378 6.74 18.83 -5.40
CA ALA A 378 6.86 17.53 -6.02
C ALA A 378 6.46 16.39 -5.06
N MET A 379 5.49 15.59 -5.49
CA MET A 379 5.16 14.32 -4.84
C MET A 379 5.99 13.20 -5.46
N ARG A 380 6.32 12.19 -4.66
CA ARG A 380 6.97 10.98 -5.16
C ARG A 380 6.55 9.71 -4.46
N GLY A 381 6.67 8.59 -5.17
CA GLY A 381 6.33 7.27 -4.65
C GLY A 381 5.89 6.28 -5.72
N THR A 382 5.85 5.01 -5.34
CA THR A 382 5.41 3.91 -6.20
C THR A 382 3.92 4.00 -6.56
N SER A 383 3.10 4.68 -5.75
CA SER A 383 1.68 4.97 -6.07
C SER A 383 1.47 5.83 -7.30
N PHE A 384 2.44 6.67 -7.68
CA PHE A 384 2.37 7.51 -8.89
C PHE A 384 2.93 6.80 -10.12
N ALA A 385 3.78 5.78 -9.92
CA ALA A 385 4.30 4.96 -11.00
C ALA A 385 3.29 3.89 -11.47
N SER A 386 2.60 3.22 -10.52
CA SER A 386 1.63 2.16 -10.84
C SER A 386 0.49 2.55 -11.81
N PRO A 387 -0.15 3.74 -11.75
CA PRO A 387 -1.20 4.11 -12.70
C PRO A 387 -0.73 4.23 -14.16
N ILE A 388 0.55 4.54 -14.41
CA ILE A 388 1.10 4.58 -15.78
C ILE A 388 1.06 3.18 -16.41
N VAL A 389 1.53 2.18 -15.66
CA VAL A 389 1.51 0.77 -16.09
C VAL A 389 0.07 0.24 -16.21
N ALA A 390 -0.83 0.67 -15.32
CA ALA A 390 -2.25 0.33 -15.39
C ALA A 390 -2.94 0.94 -16.62
N ARG A 391 -2.65 2.21 -16.97
CA ARG A 391 -3.12 2.86 -18.21
C ARG A 391 -2.68 2.07 -19.43
N ARG A 392 -1.39 1.69 -19.50
CA ARG A 392 -0.84 0.90 -20.62
C ARG A 392 -1.46 -0.50 -20.70
N ALA A 393 -1.66 -1.17 -19.57
CA ALA A 393 -2.39 -2.45 -19.51
C ALA A 393 -3.85 -2.31 -20.01
N ALA A 394 -4.54 -1.21 -19.70
CA ALA A 394 -5.92 -0.97 -20.12
C ALA A 394 -6.07 -0.71 -21.63
N GLN A 395 -5.03 -0.18 -22.30
CA GLN A 395 -4.97 -0.10 -23.77
C GLN A 395 -4.90 -1.48 -24.44
N LEU A 396 -4.50 -2.52 -23.70
CA LEU A 396 -4.28 -3.88 -24.19
C LEU A 396 -5.39 -4.87 -23.78
N LEU A 397 -6.35 -4.46 -22.94
CA LEU A 397 -7.41 -5.35 -22.41
C LEU A 397 -8.77 -4.65 -22.32
N ALA A 398 -9.64 -4.92 -23.31
CA ALA A 398 -10.98 -4.34 -23.36
C ALA A 398 -11.97 -4.96 -22.35
N ALA A 399 -11.80 -6.24 -21.98
CA ALA A 399 -12.67 -6.96 -21.05
C ALA A 399 -11.90 -8.05 -20.28
N PRO A 400 -12.32 -8.43 -19.05
CA PRO A 400 -11.70 -9.53 -18.31
C PRO A 400 -11.69 -10.84 -19.11
N SER A 401 -10.56 -11.54 -19.15
CA SER A 401 -10.38 -12.78 -19.91
C SER A 401 -9.38 -13.71 -19.24
N PRO A 402 -9.71 -15.00 -18.97
CA PRO A 402 -8.80 -15.92 -18.27
C PRO A 402 -7.38 -15.93 -18.85
N GLY A 403 -6.38 -15.84 -17.98
CA GLY A 403 -4.97 -15.73 -18.35
C GLY A 403 -4.51 -14.33 -18.81
N ALA A 404 -5.38 -13.30 -18.79
CA ALA A 404 -5.01 -11.94 -19.18
C ALA A 404 -3.79 -11.41 -18.43
N ALA A 405 -3.69 -11.58 -17.11
CA ALA A 405 -2.54 -11.11 -16.33
C ALA A 405 -1.19 -11.59 -16.90
N ALA A 406 -1.07 -12.86 -17.26
CA ALA A 406 0.15 -13.41 -17.87
C ALA A 406 0.39 -12.89 -19.30
N ARG A 407 -0.67 -12.76 -20.13
CA ARG A 407 -0.55 -12.21 -21.50
C ARG A 407 -0.14 -10.75 -21.49
N ILE A 408 -0.75 -9.95 -20.62
CA ILE A 408 -0.50 -8.51 -20.48
C ILE A 408 0.90 -8.28 -19.91
N LEU A 409 1.31 -9.01 -18.85
CA LEU A 409 2.68 -8.95 -18.34
C LEU A 409 3.70 -9.29 -19.44
N LYS A 410 3.49 -10.37 -20.22
CA LYS A 410 4.39 -10.72 -21.33
C LYS A 410 4.42 -9.63 -22.42
N ARG A 411 3.27 -9.03 -22.75
CA ARG A 411 3.18 -7.97 -23.76
C ARG A 411 3.92 -6.71 -23.30
N LEU A 412 3.68 -6.26 -22.07
CA LEU A 412 4.35 -5.12 -21.46
C LEU A 412 5.87 -5.35 -21.33
N ALA A 413 6.31 -6.58 -21.01
CA ALA A 413 7.74 -6.93 -20.98
C ALA A 413 8.43 -6.84 -22.35
N GLY A 414 7.68 -6.96 -23.45
CA GLY A 414 8.20 -6.71 -24.80
C GLY A 414 8.15 -5.23 -25.23
N GLU A 415 7.56 -4.35 -24.42
CA GLU A 415 7.46 -2.91 -24.66
C GLU A 415 8.33 -2.08 -23.70
N ALA A 416 8.76 -2.67 -22.58
CA ALA A 416 9.58 -2.02 -21.57
C ALA A 416 11.02 -1.79 -22.07
N ARG A 417 11.57 -0.61 -21.75
CA ARG A 417 12.99 -0.31 -21.96
C ARG A 417 13.79 -0.86 -20.78
N ASP A 418 14.64 -1.85 -21.05
CA ASP A 418 15.51 -2.46 -20.03
C ASP A 418 16.43 -1.41 -19.37
N LEU A 419 16.64 -1.52 -18.06
CA LEU A 419 17.39 -0.57 -17.23
C LEU A 419 18.12 -1.30 -16.10
N GLY A 420 19.37 -0.90 -15.84
CA GLY A 420 20.21 -1.53 -14.83
C GLY A 420 20.94 -2.76 -15.38
N PRO A 421 21.06 -3.86 -14.62
CA PRO A 421 21.62 -5.11 -15.12
C PRO A 421 20.74 -5.70 -16.24
N PRO A 422 21.31 -6.29 -17.31
CA PRO A 422 20.52 -6.81 -18.43
C PRO A 422 19.49 -7.86 -18.03
N GLY A 423 18.27 -7.71 -18.52
CA GLY A 423 17.14 -8.59 -18.22
C GLY A 423 16.50 -8.32 -16.86
N ARG A 424 15.57 -9.21 -16.45
CA ARG A 424 14.72 -8.91 -15.30
C ARG A 424 15.49 -8.83 -13.98
N ASP A 425 15.51 -7.66 -13.36
CA ASP A 425 16.16 -7.38 -12.08
C ASP A 425 15.14 -7.12 -10.93
N PRO A 426 15.58 -7.00 -9.66
CA PRO A 426 14.69 -6.74 -8.53
C PRO A 426 14.32 -5.26 -8.30
N ARG A 427 14.84 -4.28 -9.07
CA ARG A 427 14.56 -2.84 -8.89
C ARG A 427 13.78 -2.20 -10.04
N TYR A 428 14.16 -2.48 -11.27
CA TYR A 428 13.49 -2.03 -12.50
C TYR A 428 12.50 -3.09 -13.05
N GLY A 429 12.63 -4.35 -12.65
CA GLY A 429 11.78 -5.43 -13.15
C GLY A 429 12.16 -5.77 -14.58
N TYR A 430 11.18 -5.81 -15.51
CA TYR A 430 11.44 -5.92 -16.94
C TYR A 430 11.87 -4.58 -17.59
N GLY A 431 12.00 -3.51 -16.79
CA GLY A 431 12.40 -2.19 -17.26
C GLY A 431 11.29 -1.14 -17.17
N LEU A 432 11.55 0.00 -17.82
CA LEU A 432 10.70 1.18 -17.81
C LEU A 432 9.53 1.07 -18.78
N LEU A 433 8.33 1.33 -18.29
CA LEU A 433 7.16 1.67 -19.10
C LEU A 433 6.90 3.19 -19.02
N SER A 434 6.79 3.79 -20.20
CA SER A 434 6.36 5.19 -20.40
C SER A 434 4.90 5.24 -20.87
N PRO A 435 4.21 6.39 -20.76
CA PRO A 435 2.81 6.57 -21.20
C PRO A 435 2.53 6.21 -22.67
#